data_AF-A0A8R7QMJ7-F1
#
_entry.id   AF-A0A8R7QMJ7-F1
#
_cell.length_a   1.000
_cell.length_b   1.000
_cell.length_c   1.000
_cell.angle_alpha   90.00
_cell.angle_beta   90.00
_cell.angle_gamma   90.00
#
_symmetry.space_group_name_H-M   'P 1'
#
loop_
_entity.id
_entity.type
_entity.pdbx_description
1 polymer ?
#
loop_
_entity_poly.entity_id
_entity_poly.type
_entity_poly.pdbx_seq_one_letter_code
_entity_poly.pdbx_strand_id
1 'polypeptide(L)'
;MSRMLANHGDVLRLHSRICRLHADGRVEFVDGSSVVADTVIYCTGYTYSFPLLDTAVAVTIDSDGYVVGLLFEHVFPLSLAPSLAPSLSFVGMARKVLIPWFFEVAARWIAQVLSSRRALSAEEEMLRSVEEHLRAREAVGVARKHTHNIAGIEFQKMYEFGDKYSDLAPLEEWKKELLMSSIASMMADVETFRDRAYDDCKIVRKGLRGWLALAAQAQAKSMAVVVDVEADVQAIAN
;
A
#
# COMPACT_ATOMS: atom_id res chain seq x y z
N MET A 1 10.27 -16.70 -9.87
CA MET A 1 9.44 -17.13 -11.03
C MET A 1 10.14 -18.19 -11.88
N SER A 2 11.43 -18.06 -12.19
CA SER A 2 12.20 -19.06 -12.95
C SER A 2 12.16 -20.48 -12.36
N ARG A 3 12.28 -20.60 -11.03
CA ARG A 3 12.23 -21.90 -10.33
C ARG A 3 10.86 -22.59 -10.44
N MET A 4 9.77 -21.85 -10.24
CA MET A 4 8.40 -22.36 -10.37
C MET A 4 8.10 -22.85 -11.79
N LEU A 5 8.51 -22.07 -12.81
CA LEU A 5 8.37 -22.49 -14.21
C LEU A 5 9.21 -23.72 -14.54
N ALA A 6 10.38 -23.89 -13.91
CA ALA A 6 11.20 -25.08 -14.07
C ALA A 6 10.60 -26.32 -13.38
N ASN A 7 10.01 -26.15 -12.19
CA ASN A 7 9.39 -27.23 -11.41
C ASN A 7 8.09 -27.76 -12.04
N HIS A 8 7.36 -26.90 -12.75
CA HIS A 8 6.02 -27.19 -13.28
C HIS A 8 5.89 -26.92 -14.77
N GLY A 9 6.97 -27.06 -15.56
CA GLY A 9 6.96 -26.72 -16.99
C GLY A 9 5.98 -27.55 -17.85
N ASP A 10 5.51 -28.67 -17.32
CA ASP A 10 4.48 -29.53 -17.91
C ASP A 10 3.07 -28.89 -17.83
N VAL A 11 2.76 -28.19 -16.73
CA VAL A 11 1.43 -27.61 -16.43
C VAL A 11 1.38 -26.08 -16.44
N LEU A 12 2.51 -25.40 -16.24
CA LEU A 12 2.63 -23.94 -16.25
C LEU A 12 3.51 -23.49 -17.41
N ARG A 13 2.91 -22.71 -18.32
CA ARG A 13 3.60 -22.15 -19.47
C ARG A 13 3.41 -20.65 -19.50
N LEU A 14 4.52 -19.94 -19.68
CA LEU A 14 4.50 -18.50 -19.89
C LEU A 14 4.46 -18.22 -21.38
N HIS A 15 3.42 -17.50 -21.82
CA HIS A 15 3.26 -17.07 -23.20
C HIS A 15 3.50 -15.56 -23.33
N SER A 16 3.70 -15.11 -24.58
CA SER A 16 3.71 -13.68 -24.89
C SER A 16 2.33 -13.04 -24.69
N ARG A 17 2.20 -11.73 -24.96
CA ARG A 17 0.91 -11.04 -24.79
C ARG A 17 -0.17 -11.68 -25.64
N ILE A 18 -1.38 -11.75 -25.10
CA ILE A 18 -2.56 -12.18 -25.87
C ILE A 18 -2.83 -11.16 -26.98
N CYS A 19 -3.00 -11.66 -28.20
CA CYS A 19 -3.43 -10.92 -29.38
C CYS A 19 -4.95 -10.99 -29.54
N ARG A 20 -5.53 -12.20 -29.44
CA ARG A 20 -6.97 -12.42 -29.68
C ARG A 20 -7.51 -13.63 -28.92
N LEU A 21 -8.77 -13.51 -28.47
CA LEU A 21 -9.58 -14.62 -28.00
C LEU A 21 -10.58 -15.01 -29.09
N HIS A 22 -10.68 -16.30 -29.38
CA HIS A 22 -11.58 -16.86 -30.39
C HIS A 22 -12.77 -17.56 -29.73
N ALA A 23 -13.91 -17.59 -30.42
CA ALA A 23 -15.14 -18.18 -29.91
C ALA A 23 -15.06 -19.71 -29.70
N ASP A 24 -14.10 -20.36 -30.35
CA ASP A 24 -13.80 -21.80 -30.22
C ASP A 24 -12.87 -22.12 -29.04
N GLY A 25 -12.57 -21.15 -28.17
CA GLY A 25 -11.70 -21.33 -27.01
C GLY A 25 -10.20 -21.19 -27.31
N ARG A 26 -9.82 -20.89 -28.56
CA ARG A 26 -8.42 -20.61 -28.90
C ARG A 26 -7.99 -19.22 -28.39
N VAL A 27 -6.85 -19.18 -27.73
CA VAL A 27 -6.12 -17.96 -27.34
C VAL A 27 -4.92 -17.81 -28.25
N GLU A 28 -4.88 -16.72 -29.01
CA GLU A 28 -3.79 -16.38 -29.92
C GLU A 28 -2.88 -15.33 -29.27
N PHE A 29 -1.57 -15.53 -29.37
CA PHE A 29 -0.56 -14.65 -28.81
C PHE A 29 0.13 -13.83 -29.89
N VAL A 30 0.79 -12.74 -29.51
CA VAL A 30 1.43 -11.80 -30.44
C VAL A 30 2.59 -12.41 -31.25
N ASP A 31 3.17 -13.51 -30.79
CA ASP A 31 4.19 -14.27 -31.51
C ASP A 31 3.61 -15.25 -32.54
N GLY A 32 2.28 -15.27 -32.71
CA GLY A 32 1.56 -16.16 -33.62
C GLY A 32 1.28 -17.56 -33.05
N SER A 33 1.80 -17.88 -31.85
CA SER A 33 1.45 -19.13 -31.17
C SER A 33 0.01 -19.08 -30.65
N SER A 34 -0.56 -20.26 -30.37
CA SER A 34 -1.89 -20.36 -29.77
C SER A 34 -2.04 -21.56 -28.84
N VAL A 35 -2.98 -21.46 -27.91
CA VAL A 35 -3.42 -22.54 -27.03
C VAL A 35 -4.94 -22.61 -26.99
N VAL A 36 -5.50 -23.75 -26.60
CA VAL A 36 -6.93 -23.86 -26.27
C VAL A 36 -7.06 -23.72 -24.75
N ALA A 37 -8.00 -22.91 -24.29
CA ALA A 37 -8.27 -22.71 -22.87
C ALA A 37 -9.77 -22.77 -22.59
N ASP A 38 -10.13 -23.52 -21.55
CA ASP A 38 -11.52 -23.61 -21.07
C ASP A 38 -11.96 -22.36 -20.30
N THR A 39 -11.00 -21.62 -19.72
CA THR A 39 -11.29 -20.46 -18.86
C THR A 39 -10.17 -19.44 -18.96
N VAL A 40 -10.56 -18.16 -19.01
CA VAL A 40 -9.65 -17.01 -18.98
C VAL A 40 -9.95 -16.18 -17.73
N ILE A 41 -8.92 -15.97 -16.90
CA ILE A 41 -9.02 -15.17 -15.68
C ILE A 41 -8.24 -13.87 -15.89
N TYR A 42 -8.93 -12.72 -15.86
CA TYR A 42 -8.33 -11.41 -16.05
C TYR A 42 -7.64 -10.92 -14.76
N CYS A 43 -6.32 -11.09 -14.70
CA CYS A 43 -5.47 -10.54 -13.64
C CYS A 43 -4.87 -9.18 -14.02
N THR A 44 -5.65 -8.30 -14.66
CA THR A 44 -5.19 -7.04 -15.29
C THR A 44 -5.18 -5.83 -14.36
N GLY A 45 -5.49 -6.02 -13.08
CA GLY A 45 -5.53 -4.95 -12.08
C GLY A 45 -6.84 -4.15 -12.11
N TYR A 46 -6.78 -2.93 -11.56
CA TYR A 46 -7.94 -2.07 -11.32
C TYR A 46 -7.65 -0.63 -11.78
N THR A 47 -8.72 0.08 -12.17
CA THR A 47 -8.73 1.52 -12.39
C THR A 47 -9.36 2.24 -11.21
N TYR A 48 -9.04 3.53 -11.03
CA TYR A 48 -9.69 4.37 -10.05
C TYR A 48 -11.05 4.82 -10.58
N SER A 49 -12.05 4.80 -9.68
CA SER A 49 -13.38 5.33 -9.94
C SER A 49 -13.96 5.86 -8.64
N PHE A 50 -14.37 7.13 -8.65
CA PHE A 50 -15.01 7.79 -7.52
C PHE A 50 -16.40 8.28 -7.94
N PRO A 51 -17.38 7.38 -8.14
CA PRO A 51 -18.69 7.75 -8.68
C PRO A 51 -19.50 8.69 -7.77
N LEU A 52 -19.08 8.83 -6.51
CA LEU A 52 -19.69 9.72 -5.52
C LEU A 52 -19.02 11.11 -5.45
N LEU A 53 -17.90 11.31 -6.15
CA LEU A 53 -17.21 12.59 -6.23
C LEU A 53 -17.43 13.19 -7.61
N ASP A 54 -17.70 14.49 -7.66
CA ASP A 54 -17.65 15.22 -8.93
C ASP A 54 -16.18 15.33 -9.36
N THR A 55 -15.74 14.39 -10.17
CA THR A 55 -14.35 14.31 -10.68
C THR A 55 -13.99 15.45 -11.63
N ALA A 56 -14.97 16.24 -12.10
CA ALA A 56 -14.68 17.44 -12.89
C ALA A 56 -14.18 18.61 -12.02
N VAL A 57 -14.48 18.58 -10.71
CA VAL A 57 -14.17 19.68 -9.77
C VAL A 57 -13.24 19.23 -8.64
N ALA A 58 -13.40 17.98 -8.16
CA ALA A 58 -12.74 17.52 -6.95
C ALA A 58 -11.41 16.82 -7.18
N VAL A 59 -11.34 15.94 -8.18
CA VAL A 59 -10.21 15.02 -8.38
C VAL A 59 -10.10 14.59 -9.84
N THR A 60 -8.93 14.77 -10.44
CA THR A 60 -8.67 14.30 -11.81
C THR A 60 -8.22 12.84 -11.81
N ILE A 61 -8.79 12.04 -12.70
CA ILE A 61 -8.29 10.69 -13.02
C ILE A 61 -7.75 10.75 -14.45
N ASP A 62 -6.57 10.17 -14.71
CA ASP A 62 -6.00 10.17 -16.05
C ASP A 62 -6.82 9.31 -17.04
N SER A 63 -6.56 9.48 -18.33
CA SER A 63 -7.32 8.82 -19.41
C SER A 63 -7.32 7.30 -19.32
N ASP A 64 -6.23 6.72 -18.80
CA ASP A 64 -6.08 5.27 -18.63
C ASP A 64 -6.69 4.76 -17.30
N GLY A 65 -7.15 5.65 -16.43
CA GLY A 65 -7.79 5.32 -15.15
C GLY A 65 -6.82 4.85 -14.06
N TYR A 66 -5.50 4.98 -14.25
CA TYR A 66 -4.50 4.41 -13.34
C TYR A 66 -3.90 5.43 -12.37
N VAL A 67 -4.12 6.72 -12.60
CA VAL A 67 -3.55 7.80 -11.79
C VAL A 67 -4.63 8.76 -11.34
N VAL A 68 -4.62 9.03 -10.04
CA VAL A 68 -5.35 10.13 -9.42
C VAL A 68 -4.41 11.33 -9.36
N GLY A 69 -4.73 12.37 -10.13
CA GLY A 69 -3.88 13.53 -10.35
C GLY A 69 -3.85 14.49 -9.16
N LEU A 70 -2.73 15.21 -9.06
CA LEU A 70 -2.50 16.33 -8.14
C LEU A 70 -2.78 16.01 -6.66
N LEU A 71 -2.26 14.88 -6.17
CA LEU A 71 -2.32 14.56 -4.74
C LEU A 71 -1.00 14.92 -4.04
N PHE A 72 -1.05 15.86 -3.09
CA PHE A 72 0.07 16.13 -2.18
C PHE A 72 0.32 14.91 -1.29
N GLU A 73 1.53 14.37 -1.38
CA GLU A 73 1.98 13.16 -0.67
C GLU A 73 1.02 11.95 -0.82
N HIS A 74 0.28 11.91 -1.93
CA HIS A 74 -0.77 10.92 -2.20
C HIS A 74 -1.95 10.93 -1.20
N VAL A 75 -2.13 12.00 -0.42
CA VAL A 75 -3.19 12.12 0.59
C VAL A 75 -4.17 13.24 0.26
N PHE A 76 -3.68 14.47 0.10
CA PHE A 76 -4.53 15.64 -0.07
C PHE A 76 -4.67 16.02 -1.53
N PRO A 77 -5.89 16.09 -2.09
CA PRO A 77 -6.09 16.60 -3.43
C PRO A 77 -5.81 18.10 -3.47
N LEU A 78 -4.98 18.50 -4.44
CA LEU A 78 -4.76 19.88 -4.83
C LEU A 78 -5.71 20.17 -5.98
N SER A 79 -6.55 21.19 -5.82
CA SER A 79 -7.54 21.57 -6.81
C SER A 79 -7.09 22.81 -7.58
N LEU A 80 -7.76 23.09 -8.70
CA LEU A 80 -7.80 24.42 -9.29
C LEU A 80 -8.84 25.34 -8.59
N ALA A 81 -9.61 24.80 -7.63
CA ALA A 81 -10.60 25.49 -6.81
C ALA A 81 -10.15 25.52 -5.33
N PRO A 82 -9.93 26.71 -4.75
CA PRO A 82 -9.49 26.85 -3.36
C PRO A 82 -10.64 26.46 -2.41
N SER A 83 -10.60 25.26 -1.81
CA SER A 83 -11.42 24.86 -0.62
C SER A 83 -11.41 23.36 -0.28
N LEU A 84 -10.84 22.47 -1.11
CA LEU A 84 -11.03 21.03 -0.89
C LEU A 84 -10.14 20.44 0.20
N ALA A 85 -8.89 20.88 0.35
CA ALA A 85 -8.08 20.48 1.49
C ALA A 85 -8.36 21.44 2.68
N PRO A 86 -8.55 20.93 3.92
CA PRO A 86 -8.47 19.52 4.33
C PRO A 86 -9.79 18.74 4.29
N SER A 87 -10.89 19.34 3.82
CA SER A 87 -12.24 18.75 3.81
C SER A 87 -12.37 17.44 3.01
N LEU A 88 -11.51 17.22 2.03
CA LEU A 88 -11.36 15.98 1.27
C LEU A 88 -9.93 15.45 1.43
N SER A 89 -9.79 14.18 1.76
CA SER A 89 -8.50 13.49 1.91
C SER A 89 -8.64 12.03 1.51
N PHE A 90 -7.55 11.44 1.03
CA PHE A 90 -7.50 10.04 0.65
C PHE A 90 -6.60 9.23 1.57
N VAL A 91 -7.09 8.07 1.99
CA VAL A 91 -6.28 7.02 2.63
C VAL A 91 -6.21 5.84 1.66
N GLY A 92 -4.99 5.33 1.45
CA GLY A 92 -4.76 4.14 0.65
C GLY A 92 -4.53 4.35 -0.85
N MET A 93 -4.23 5.58 -1.28
CA MET A 93 -3.77 5.81 -2.67
C MET A 93 -2.38 5.25 -2.92
N ALA A 94 -1.49 5.36 -1.93
CA ALA A 94 -0.13 4.82 -2.00
C ALA A 94 -0.13 3.30 -2.21
N ARG A 95 0.63 2.84 -3.21
CA ARG A 95 0.76 1.43 -3.62
C ARG A 95 2.08 0.84 -3.16
N LYS A 96 2.07 -0.49 -2.96
CA LYS A 96 3.22 -1.30 -2.52
C LYS A 96 3.81 -0.89 -1.16
N VAL A 97 3.07 -0.13 -0.36
CA VAL A 97 3.45 0.27 1.01
C VAL A 97 3.14 -0.82 2.03
N LEU A 98 3.69 -0.69 3.25
CA LEU A 98 3.29 -1.45 4.42
C LEU A 98 1.89 -0.99 4.85
N ILE A 99 0.87 -1.63 4.30
CA ILE A 99 -0.53 -1.16 4.31
C ILE A 99 -1.00 -0.70 5.70
N PRO A 100 -0.98 -1.52 6.77
CA PRO A 100 -1.57 -1.11 8.04
C PRO A 100 -0.87 0.12 8.64
N TRP A 101 0.46 0.11 8.64
CA TRP A 101 1.26 1.19 9.21
C TRP A 101 1.16 2.48 8.39
N PHE A 102 1.28 2.40 7.06
CA PHE A 102 1.22 3.59 6.21
C PHE A 102 -0.17 4.25 6.24
N PHE A 103 -1.23 3.44 6.31
CA PHE A 103 -2.60 3.96 6.36
C PHE A 103 -2.89 4.59 7.72
N GLU A 104 -2.34 4.04 8.80
CA GLU A 104 -2.41 4.65 10.13
C GLU A 104 -1.68 5.99 10.16
N VAL A 105 -0.44 6.07 9.65
CA VAL A 105 0.29 7.34 9.52
C VAL A 105 -0.53 8.37 8.77
N ALA A 106 -1.06 8.03 7.59
CA ALA A 106 -1.85 8.94 6.78
C ALA A 106 -3.13 9.40 7.51
N ALA A 107 -3.84 8.47 8.15
CA ALA A 107 -5.06 8.78 8.90
C ALA A 107 -4.79 9.70 10.10
N ARG A 108 -3.70 9.46 10.84
CA ARG A 108 -3.28 10.31 11.97
C ARG A 108 -2.91 11.71 11.50
N TRP A 109 -2.17 11.81 10.40
CA TRP A 109 -1.82 13.10 9.82
C TRP A 109 -3.08 13.88 9.41
N ILE A 110 -4.02 13.25 8.70
CA ILE A 110 -5.32 13.84 8.35
C ILE A 110 -6.05 14.32 9.61
N ALA A 111 -6.12 13.50 10.67
CA ALA A 111 -6.79 13.86 11.91
C ALA A 111 -6.14 15.07 12.61
N GLN A 112 -4.81 15.19 12.58
CA GLN A 112 -4.10 16.35 13.12
C GLN A 112 -4.40 17.63 12.33
N VAL A 113 -4.50 17.52 11.01
CA VAL A 113 -4.85 18.63 10.13
C VAL A 113 -6.29 19.09 10.36
N LEU A 114 -7.25 18.14 10.37
CA LEU A 114 -8.67 18.42 10.63
C LEU A 114 -8.91 19.01 12.03
N SER A 115 -8.12 18.60 13.02
CA SER A 115 -8.20 19.15 14.38
C SER A 115 -7.39 20.43 14.59
N SER A 116 -6.85 21.02 13.52
CA SER A 116 -5.96 22.20 13.56
C SER A 116 -4.72 22.05 14.45
N ARG A 117 -4.33 20.82 14.83
CA ARG A 117 -3.11 20.53 15.58
C ARG A 117 -1.87 20.63 14.70
N ARG A 118 -2.06 20.52 13.39
CA ARG A 118 -1.01 20.66 12.38
C ARG A 118 -1.56 21.43 11.19
N ALA A 119 -0.85 22.45 10.74
CA ALA A 119 -1.18 23.14 9.49
C ALA A 119 -0.65 22.35 8.29
N LEU A 120 -1.37 22.41 7.17
CA LEU A 120 -0.81 22.06 5.87
C LEU A 120 0.17 23.15 5.42
N SER A 121 1.11 22.77 4.55
CA SER A 121 1.95 23.72 3.83
C SER A 121 1.10 24.64 2.94
N ALA A 122 1.66 25.76 2.51
CA ALA A 122 0.99 26.64 1.55
C ALA A 122 0.67 25.87 0.26
N GLU A 123 -0.44 26.21 -0.40
CA GLU A 123 -0.92 25.49 -1.57
C GLU A 123 0.10 25.50 -2.71
N GLU A 124 0.80 26.62 -2.92
CA GLU A 124 1.86 26.74 -3.92
C GLU A 124 3.07 25.84 -3.61
N GLU A 125 3.38 25.62 -2.33
CA GLU A 125 4.45 24.72 -1.92
C GLU A 125 4.06 23.26 -2.14
N MET A 126 2.81 22.90 -1.79
CA MET A 126 2.28 21.57 -2.05
C MET A 126 2.25 21.26 -3.55
N LEU A 127 1.78 22.20 -4.37
CA LEU A 127 1.74 22.06 -5.82
C LEU A 127 3.14 21.88 -6.40
N ARG A 128 4.09 22.73 -5.98
CA ARG A 128 5.49 22.61 -6.40
C ARG A 128 6.08 21.25 -6.04
N SER A 129 5.83 20.76 -4.82
CA SER A 129 6.29 19.45 -4.37
C SER A 129 5.73 18.32 -5.24
N VAL A 130 4.44 18.38 -5.60
CA VAL A 130 3.81 17.40 -6.51
C VAL A 130 4.43 17.45 -7.90
N GLU A 131 4.61 18.64 -8.47
CA GLU A 131 5.23 18.80 -9.79
C GLU A 131 6.67 18.30 -9.82
N GLU A 132 7.48 18.63 -8.81
CA GLU A 132 8.86 18.15 -8.67
C GLU A 132 8.90 16.62 -8.57
N HIS A 133 8.01 16.03 -7.78
CA HIS A 133 7.89 14.58 -7.65
C HIS A 133 7.57 13.90 -8.99
N LEU A 134 6.60 14.45 -9.74
CA LEU A 134 6.22 13.91 -11.04
C LEU A 134 7.35 14.06 -12.08
N ARG A 135 7.99 15.24 -12.15
CA ARG A 135 9.13 15.48 -13.04
C ARG A 135 10.32 14.58 -12.73
N ALA A 136 10.64 14.38 -11.46
CA ALA A 136 11.72 13.50 -11.05
C ALA A 136 11.48 12.05 -11.52
N ARG A 137 10.24 11.56 -11.41
CA ARG A 137 9.85 10.22 -11.88
C ARG A 137 9.88 10.08 -13.40
N GLU A 138 9.40 11.09 -14.11
CA GLU A 138 9.47 11.14 -15.57
C GLU A 138 10.92 11.11 -16.05
N ALA A 139 11.81 11.89 -15.41
CA ALA A 139 13.22 11.97 -15.76
C ALA A 139 13.97 10.62 -15.64
N VAL A 140 13.54 9.73 -14.74
CA VAL A 140 14.09 8.38 -14.59
C VAL A 140 13.28 7.30 -15.34
N GLY A 141 12.33 7.71 -16.19
CA GLY A 141 11.56 6.80 -17.04
C GLY A 141 10.50 5.97 -16.30
N VAL A 142 10.06 6.40 -15.11
CA VAL A 142 8.97 5.72 -14.40
C VAL A 142 7.67 5.94 -15.17
N ALA A 143 7.07 4.85 -15.63
CA ALA A 143 5.78 4.89 -16.32
C ALA A 143 4.71 5.57 -15.44
N ARG A 144 3.92 6.47 -16.04
CA ARG A 144 2.88 7.27 -15.36
C ARG A 144 1.94 6.46 -14.47
N LYS A 145 1.52 5.26 -14.91
CA LYS A 145 0.68 4.34 -14.10
C LYS A 145 1.28 3.94 -12.74
N HIS A 146 2.57 4.19 -12.51
CA HIS A 146 3.26 3.94 -11.26
C HIS A 146 3.38 5.20 -10.39
N THR A 147 2.71 6.32 -10.71
CA THR A 147 2.73 7.55 -9.89
C THR A 147 2.48 7.27 -8.41
N HIS A 148 1.50 6.43 -8.06
CA HIS A 148 1.21 6.10 -6.66
C HIS A 148 2.07 4.96 -6.09
N ASN A 149 2.97 4.36 -6.86
CA ASN A 149 3.86 3.30 -6.37
C ASN A 149 5.00 3.94 -5.58
N ILE A 150 4.85 4.03 -4.26
CA ILE A 150 5.88 4.59 -3.38
C ILE A 150 6.95 3.53 -3.15
N ALA A 151 6.62 2.48 -2.40
CA ALA A 151 7.64 1.58 -1.88
C ALA A 151 8.21 0.60 -2.92
N GLY A 152 7.54 0.42 -4.07
CA GLY A 152 8.06 -0.38 -5.17
C GLY A 152 9.08 0.35 -6.05
N ILE A 153 9.30 1.65 -5.84
CA ILE A 153 10.31 2.45 -6.55
C ILE A 153 11.28 3.07 -5.52
N GLU A 154 10.72 3.65 -4.46
CA GLU A 154 11.43 4.44 -3.46
C GLU A 154 11.04 3.95 -2.07
N PHE A 155 11.49 2.73 -1.72
CA PHE A 155 11.13 2.07 -0.47
C PHE A 155 11.34 2.95 0.77
N GLN A 156 12.43 3.72 0.80
CA GLN A 156 12.77 4.59 1.91
C GLN A 156 11.77 5.74 2.13
N LYS A 157 11.17 6.27 1.05
CA LYS A 157 10.18 7.36 1.14
C LYS A 157 8.95 6.99 1.95
N MET A 158 8.62 5.70 2.01
CA MET A 158 7.54 5.21 2.87
C MET A 158 7.82 5.52 4.35
N TYR A 159 9.06 5.36 4.81
CA TYR A 159 9.44 5.64 6.20
C TYR A 159 9.61 7.14 6.45
N GLU A 160 10.22 7.86 5.51
CA GLU A 160 10.35 9.32 5.57
C GLU A 160 8.99 10.01 5.68
N PHE A 161 7.97 9.50 4.98
CA PHE A 161 6.58 9.95 5.12
C PHE A 161 6.07 9.79 6.56
N GLY A 162 6.34 8.65 7.19
CA GLY A 162 6.03 8.41 8.61
C GLY A 162 6.72 9.39 9.54
N ASP A 163 8.03 9.55 9.39
CA ASP A 163 8.85 10.42 10.24
C ASP A 163 8.46 11.90 10.09
N LYS A 164 8.04 12.30 8.89
CA LYS A 164 7.62 13.68 8.60
C LYS A 164 6.18 13.96 9.05
N TYR A 165 5.25 13.05 8.79
CA TYR A 165 3.81 13.34 8.89
C TYR A 165 3.10 12.70 10.09
N SER A 166 3.70 11.71 10.74
CA SER A 166 3.14 11.06 11.93
C SER A 166 3.78 11.56 13.23
N ASP A 167 3.03 11.43 14.32
CA ASP A 167 3.53 11.41 15.70
C ASP A 167 3.82 10.00 16.22
N LEU A 168 3.79 8.99 15.35
CA LEU A 168 4.12 7.62 15.72
C LEU A 168 5.62 7.50 15.95
N ALA A 169 6.01 6.63 16.89
CA ALA A 169 7.40 6.25 17.02
C ALA A 169 7.92 5.71 15.68
N PRO A 170 9.15 6.06 15.26
CA PRO A 170 9.75 5.53 14.05
C PRO A 170 9.68 4.01 14.03
N LEU A 171 9.42 3.44 12.84
CA LEU A 171 9.30 2.00 12.72
C LEU A 171 10.63 1.34 13.13
N GLU A 172 10.57 0.44 14.09
CA GLU A 172 11.75 -0.25 14.60
C GLU A 172 12.48 -1.01 13.48
N GLU A 173 13.81 -0.97 13.50
CA GLU A 173 14.63 -1.51 12.40
C GLU A 173 14.37 -3.00 12.14
N TRP A 174 14.15 -3.78 13.20
CA TRP A 174 13.85 -5.20 13.06
C TRP A 174 12.52 -5.47 12.33
N LYS A 175 11.53 -4.57 12.40
CA LYS A 175 10.26 -4.68 11.65
C LYS A 175 10.47 -4.42 10.17
N LYS A 176 11.33 -3.44 9.82
CA LYS A 176 11.75 -3.17 8.44
C LYS A 176 12.47 -4.39 7.86
N GLU A 177 13.43 -4.92 8.60
CA GLU A 177 14.23 -6.09 8.22
C GLU A 177 13.36 -7.34 8.05
N LEU A 178 12.38 -7.55 8.94
CA LEU A 178 11.41 -8.62 8.84
C LEU A 178 10.57 -8.53 7.55
N LEU A 179 10.07 -7.34 7.24
CA LEU A 179 9.29 -7.10 6.02
C LEU A 179 10.14 -7.37 4.77
N MET A 180 11.35 -6.83 4.73
CA MET A 180 12.25 -7.00 3.58
C MET A 180 12.68 -8.45 3.39
N SER A 181 12.97 -9.15 4.47
CA SER A 181 13.30 -10.58 4.44
C SER A 181 12.12 -11.42 3.92
N SER A 182 10.90 -11.06 4.32
CA SER A 182 9.67 -11.73 3.86
C SER A 182 9.43 -11.52 2.36
N ILE A 183 9.63 -10.29 1.87
CA ILE A 183 9.54 -9.96 0.44
C ILE A 183 10.63 -10.71 -0.35
N ALA A 184 11.88 -10.70 0.12
CA ALA A 184 12.97 -11.41 -0.52
C ALA A 184 12.72 -12.94 -0.57
N SER A 185 12.21 -13.51 0.52
CA SER A 185 11.83 -14.94 0.59
C SER A 185 10.75 -15.28 -0.44
N MET A 186 9.69 -14.46 -0.52
CA MET A 186 8.63 -14.61 -1.52
C MET A 186 9.19 -14.51 -2.95
N MET A 187 10.07 -13.55 -3.23
CA MET A 187 10.66 -13.38 -4.56
C MET A 187 11.54 -14.56 -4.96
N ALA A 188 12.26 -15.15 -4.00
CA ALA A 188 13.11 -16.31 -4.21
C ALA A 188 12.29 -17.59 -4.48
N ASP A 189 11.11 -17.72 -3.85
CA ASP A 189 10.32 -18.94 -3.87
C ASP A 189 8.83 -18.63 -3.69
N VAL A 190 8.16 -18.39 -4.80
CA VAL A 190 6.73 -18.04 -4.80
C VAL A 190 5.82 -19.21 -4.42
N GLU A 191 6.34 -20.45 -4.41
CA GLU A 191 5.56 -21.67 -4.16
C GLU A 191 5.45 -21.93 -2.66
N THR A 192 6.57 -21.93 -1.95
CA THR A 192 6.64 -22.41 -0.56
C THR A 192 7.04 -21.34 0.44
N PHE A 193 7.17 -20.06 0.05
CA PHE A 193 7.58 -19.00 0.99
C PHE A 193 6.70 -18.88 2.24
N ARG A 194 5.44 -19.32 2.16
CA ARG A 194 4.51 -19.35 3.29
C ARG A 194 4.71 -20.54 4.23
N ASP A 195 5.30 -21.62 3.74
CA ASP A 195 5.51 -22.87 4.48
C ASP A 195 6.84 -22.89 5.23
N ARG A 196 7.75 -21.98 4.88
CA ARG A 196 9.03 -21.83 5.56
C ARG A 196 8.78 -21.52 7.02
N ALA A 197 9.24 -22.42 7.89
CA ALA A 197 9.11 -22.23 9.32
C ALA A 197 9.70 -20.87 9.71
N TYR A 198 8.94 -20.10 10.48
CA TYR A 198 9.36 -18.83 11.09
C TYR A 198 10.63 -18.97 11.95
N ASP A 199 11.08 -20.21 12.18
CA ASP A 199 12.24 -20.57 12.96
C ASP A 199 13.58 -20.31 12.25
N ASP A 200 13.72 -20.49 10.93
CA ASP A 200 15.08 -20.48 10.36
C ASP A 200 15.72 -19.08 10.30
N CYS A 201 14.94 -18.01 10.50
CA CYS A 201 15.42 -16.64 10.49
C CYS A 201 15.44 -16.03 11.90
N LYS A 202 16.63 -15.64 12.39
CA LYS A 202 16.82 -14.98 13.70
C LYS A 202 15.92 -13.74 13.86
N ILE A 203 15.68 -12.99 12.78
CA ILE A 203 14.86 -11.77 12.76
C ILE A 203 13.39 -12.11 12.93
N VAL A 204 12.93 -13.17 12.27
CA VAL A 204 11.56 -13.67 12.40
C VAL A 204 11.31 -14.17 13.82
N ARG A 205 12.22 -14.95 14.41
CA ARG A 205 12.13 -15.35 15.83
C ARG A 205 12.13 -14.15 16.78
N LYS A 206 12.97 -13.14 16.52
CA LYS A 206 12.99 -11.89 17.30
C LYS A 206 11.66 -11.15 17.18
N GLY A 207 11.12 -11.05 15.96
CA GLY A 207 9.86 -10.41 15.70
C GLY A 207 8.67 -11.13 16.30
N LEU A 208 8.63 -12.47 16.22
CA LEU A 208 7.60 -13.29 16.85
C LEU A 208 7.64 -13.15 18.38
N ARG A 209 8.84 -13.22 19.00
CA ARG A 209 8.99 -12.99 20.44
C ARG A 209 8.54 -11.58 20.84
N GLY A 210 8.93 -10.57 20.08
CA GLY A 210 8.51 -9.19 20.30
C GLY A 210 6.99 -9.02 20.17
N TRP A 211 6.39 -9.62 19.15
CA TRP A 211 4.93 -9.59 18.93
C TRP A 211 4.17 -10.30 20.04
N LEU A 212 4.60 -11.50 20.45
CA LEU A 212 4.00 -12.24 21.57
C LEU A 212 4.10 -11.45 22.88
N ALA A 213 5.23 -10.79 23.14
CA ALA A 213 5.40 -9.94 24.31
C ALA A 213 4.46 -8.72 24.28
N LEU A 214 4.33 -8.05 23.13
CA LEU A 214 3.40 -6.93 22.95
C LEU A 214 1.94 -7.36 23.08
N ALA A 215 1.57 -8.51 22.51
CA ALA A 215 0.23 -9.08 22.63
C ALA A 215 -0.11 -9.39 24.10
N ALA A 216 0.82 -10.01 24.83
CA ALA A 216 0.66 -10.26 26.26
C ALA A 216 0.53 -8.97 27.08
N GLN A 217 1.32 -7.94 26.76
CA GLN A 217 1.21 -6.62 27.41
C GLN A 217 -0.12 -5.92 27.11
N ALA A 218 -0.59 -5.99 25.86
CA ALA A 218 -1.87 -5.41 25.46
C ALA A 218 -3.04 -6.13 26.16
N GLN A 219 -2.99 -7.46 26.25
CA GLN A 219 -3.97 -8.25 26.97
C GLN A 219 -3.96 -7.95 28.47
N ALA A 220 -2.79 -7.83 29.09
CA ALA A 220 -2.66 -7.43 30.49
C ALA A 220 -3.21 -6.02 30.76
N LYS A 221 -2.94 -5.05 29.88
CA LYS A 221 -3.51 -3.70 29.98
C LYS A 221 -5.03 -3.70 29.81
N SER A 222 -5.57 -4.47 28.86
CA SER A 222 -7.02 -4.59 28.68
C SER A 222 -7.69 -5.19 29.92
N MET A 223 -7.08 -6.21 30.54
CA MET A 223 -7.59 -6.81 31.78
C MET A 223 -7.53 -5.83 32.96
N ALA A 224 -6.46 -5.05 33.09
CA ALA A 224 -6.35 -4.04 34.14
C ALA A 224 -7.43 -2.94 34.01
N VAL A 225 -7.72 -2.48 32.79
CA VAL A 225 -8.81 -1.52 32.53
C VAL A 225 -10.17 -2.10 32.88
N VAL A 226 -10.43 -3.39 32.60
CA VAL A 226 -11.69 -4.05 32.99
C VAL A 226 -11.82 -4.12 34.51
N VAL A 227 -10.73 -4.45 35.22
CA VAL A 227 -10.71 -4.51 36.69
C VAL A 227 -10.93 -3.13 37.32
N ASP A 228 -10.32 -2.07 36.77
CA ASP A 228 -10.55 -0.69 37.24
C ASP A 228 -12.01 -0.26 37.01
N VAL A 229 -12.60 -0.58 35.86
CA VAL A 229 -14.02 -0.29 35.57
C VAL A 229 -14.95 -1.06 36.52
N GLU A 230 -14.68 -2.34 36.80
CA GLU A 230 -15.46 -3.12 37.77
C GLU A 230 -15.32 -2.57 39.20
N ALA A 231 -14.12 -2.15 39.60
CA ALA A 231 -13.87 -1.52 40.90
C ALA A 231 -14.61 -0.18 41.05
N ASP A 232 -14.60 0.66 40.01
CA ASP A 232 -15.34 1.93 39.98
C ASP A 232 -16.85 1.70 40.05
N VAL A 233 -17.39 0.70 39.33
CA VAL A 233 -18.81 0.34 39.39
C VAL A 233 -19.20 -0.16 40.79
N GLN A 234 -18.34 -0.95 41.45
CA GLN A 234 -18.60 -1.45 42.81
C GLN A 234 -18.49 -0.35 43.87
N ALA A 235 -17.63 0.66 43.66
CA ALA A 235 -17.50 1.83 44.53
C ALA A 235 -18.67 2.81 44.43
N ILE A 236 -19.34 2.89 43.27
CA ILE A 236 -20.56 3.70 43.07
C ILE A 236 -21.82 3.00 43.64
N ALA A 237 -21.77 1.68 43.80
CA ALA A 237 -22.90 0.86 44.29
C ALA A 237 -22.98 0.73 45.83
N ASN A 238 -21.99 1.24 46.57
CA ASN A 238 -21.93 1.23 48.05
C ASN A 238 -22.02 2.66 48.61
#